data_AF-V9DF26-F1
#
_entry.id   AF-V9DF26-F1
#
_cell.length_a   1.000
_cell.length_b   1.000
_cell.length_c   1.000
_cell.angle_alpha   90.00
_cell.angle_beta   90.00
_cell.angle_gamma   90.00
#
_symmetry.space_group_name_H-M   'P 1'
#
loop_
_entity.id
_entity.type
_entity.pdbx_description
1 polymer ?
#
loop_
_entity_poly.entity_id
_entity_poly.type
_entity_poly.pdbx_seq_one_letter_code
_entity_poly.pdbx_strand_id
1 'polypeptide(L)'
;MSSINAMDPWHDYFNVKMQGASIGAVFALYSVDNILACFFVAAACDLYGRRFGMGFGSVFIIIGTIIQACAQNIGTFMAGRLFLGFGVAISVTAAPIQLVEMAYPSWRGVFSGLYNVCGWYFGSLVSTWTAYGTGRLSSN
;
A
#
# COMPACT_ATOMS: atom_id res chain seq x y z
N MET A 1 -6.94 -1.87 -5.54
CA MET A 1 -7.08 -2.45 -4.18
C MET A 1 -8.31 -3.34 -3.98
N SER A 2 -9.26 -3.42 -4.94
CA SER A 2 -10.43 -4.32 -4.84
C SER A 2 -10.20 -5.72 -5.46
N SER A 3 -9.03 -5.96 -6.05
CA SER A 3 -8.73 -7.16 -6.85
C SER A 3 -8.66 -8.45 -6.02
N ILE A 4 -8.33 -8.35 -4.72
CA ILE A 4 -8.25 -9.50 -3.80
C ILE A 4 -9.64 -10.11 -3.53
N ASN A 5 -10.70 -9.29 -3.50
CA ASN A 5 -12.07 -9.79 -3.29
C ASN A 5 -12.65 -10.49 -4.53
N ALA A 6 -11.98 -10.40 -5.69
CA ALA A 6 -12.40 -11.06 -6.92
C ALA A 6 -11.68 -12.41 -7.14
N MET A 7 -10.75 -12.79 -6.26
CA MET A 7 -10.04 -14.07 -6.33
C MET A 7 -10.76 -15.12 -5.49
N ASP A 8 -11.42 -16.08 -6.14
CA ASP A 8 -12.02 -17.24 -5.49
C ASP A 8 -11.03 -18.08 -4.63
N PRO A 9 -9.75 -18.27 -5.03
CA PRO A 9 -8.76 -18.97 -4.20
C PRO A 9 -8.49 -18.31 -2.84
N TRP A 10 -8.66 -16.98 -2.75
CA TRP A 10 -8.47 -16.24 -1.50
C TRP A 10 -9.61 -16.50 -0.52
N HIS A 11 -10.84 -16.62 -1.03
CA HIS A 11 -12.00 -17.00 -0.22
C HIS A 11 -11.90 -18.45 0.30
N ASP A 12 -11.36 -19.35 -0.52
CA ASP A 12 -11.18 -20.76 -0.16
C ASP A 12 -10.07 -20.96 0.88
N TYR A 13 -8.93 -20.25 0.75
CA TYR A 13 -7.81 -20.33 1.69
C TYR A 13 -8.12 -19.74 3.07
N PHE A 14 -8.85 -18.61 3.13
CA PHE A 14 -9.21 -17.96 4.39
C PHE A 14 -10.59 -18.37 4.94
N ASN A 15 -11.26 -19.33 4.29
CA ASN A 15 -12.60 -19.83 4.64
C ASN A 15 -13.62 -18.70 4.92
N VAL A 16 -13.56 -17.63 4.14
CA VAL A 16 -14.44 -16.46 4.27
C VAL A 16 -15.40 -16.38 3.11
N LYS A 17 -16.71 -16.29 3.42
CA LYS A 17 -17.77 -16.06 2.43
C LYS A 17 -17.58 -14.69 1.76
N MET A 18 -17.89 -14.62 0.45
CA MET A 18 -17.88 -13.39 -0.39
C MET A 18 -18.60 -12.17 0.22
N GLN A 19 -19.49 -12.38 1.19
CA GLN A 19 -20.05 -11.35 2.06
C GLN A 19 -19.83 -11.73 3.52
N GLY A 20 -18.97 -10.99 4.21
CA GLY A 20 -18.68 -11.19 5.63
C GLY A 20 -18.15 -9.92 6.28
N ALA A 21 -18.41 -9.76 7.58
CA ALA A 21 -17.92 -8.65 8.40
C ALA A 21 -16.38 -8.46 8.28
N SER A 22 -15.65 -9.54 8.04
CA SER A 22 -14.20 -9.52 7.83
C SER A 22 -13.77 -8.74 6.57
N ILE A 23 -14.54 -8.78 5.48
CA ILE A 23 -14.22 -7.99 4.26
C ILE A 23 -14.49 -6.51 4.50
N GLY A 24 -15.60 -6.20 5.17
CA GLY A 24 -15.91 -4.83 5.60
C GLY A 24 -14.83 -4.27 6.54
N ALA A 25 -14.34 -5.08 7.48
CA ALA A 25 -13.22 -4.73 8.33
C ALA A 25 -11.94 -4.47 7.52
N VAL A 26 -11.63 -5.29 6.51
CA VAL A 26 -10.48 -5.06 5.62
C VAL A 26 -10.55 -3.72 4.86
N PHE A 27 -11.74 -3.30 4.43
CA PHE A 27 -11.93 -1.98 3.82
C PHE A 27 -11.85 -0.85 4.85
N ALA A 28 -12.45 -1.03 6.03
CA ALA A 28 -12.39 -0.05 7.11
C ALA A 28 -10.96 0.16 7.61
N LEU A 29 -10.14 -0.90 7.62
CA LEU A 29 -8.73 -0.81 7.98
C LEU A 29 -8.00 0.21 7.12
N TYR A 30 -8.29 0.30 5.81
CA TYR A 30 -7.69 1.32 4.93
C TYR A 30 -7.90 2.77 5.41
N SER A 31 -9.09 3.06 5.96
CA SER A 31 -9.35 4.38 6.53
C SER A 31 -8.60 4.57 7.86
N VAL A 32 -8.51 3.52 8.67
CA VAL A 32 -7.81 3.53 9.96
C VAL A 32 -6.30 3.68 9.77
N ASP A 33 -5.70 2.98 8.80
CA ASP A 33 -4.29 3.09 8.48
C ASP A 33 -3.92 4.46 7.90
N ASN A 34 -4.78 5.09 7.10
CA ASN A 34 -4.57 6.47 6.68
C ASN A 34 -4.57 7.47 7.85
N ILE A 35 -5.48 7.33 8.81
CA ILE A 35 -5.53 8.20 10.00
C ILE A 35 -4.29 8.02 10.87
N LEU A 36 -3.88 6.76 11.11
CA LEU A 36 -2.66 6.44 11.85
C LEU A 36 -1.40 6.95 11.14
N ALA A 37 -1.37 6.84 9.82
CA ALA A 37 -0.25 7.31 9.02
C ALA A 37 -0.13 8.84 9.07
N CYS A 38 -1.21 9.60 8.96
CA CYS A 38 -1.15 11.06 9.01
C CYS A 38 -0.46 11.59 10.27
N PHE A 39 -0.72 10.98 11.43
CA PHE A 39 -0.10 11.38 12.70
C PHE A 39 1.41 11.14 12.70
N PHE A 40 1.84 10.01 12.14
CA PHE A 40 3.25 9.63 12.12
C PHE A 40 4.03 10.26 10.97
N VAL A 41 3.37 10.52 9.84
CA VAL A 41 3.94 11.22 8.68
C VAL A 41 4.33 12.64 9.05
N ALA A 42 3.49 13.35 9.80
CA ALA A 42 3.80 14.71 10.25
C ALA A 42 5.08 14.72 11.10
N ALA A 43 5.17 13.83 12.09
CA ALA A 43 6.36 13.72 12.94
C ALA A 43 7.60 13.20 12.18
N ALA A 44 7.44 12.25 11.25
CA ALA A 44 8.54 11.65 10.51
C ALA A 44 9.10 12.58 9.42
N CYS A 45 8.26 13.37 8.75
CA CYS A 45 8.69 14.37 7.77
C CYS A 45 9.52 15.49 8.42
N ASP A 46 9.17 15.89 9.64
CA ASP A 46 9.86 16.98 10.34
C ASP A 46 11.14 16.53 11.06
N LEU A 47 11.18 15.33 11.65
CA LEU A 47 12.36 14.89 12.44
C LEU A 47 13.48 14.22 11.64
N TYR A 48 13.17 13.37 10.66
CA TYR A 48 14.16 12.42 10.14
C TYR A 48 14.83 12.82 8.81
N GLY A 49 14.42 13.94 8.21
CA GLY A 49 14.94 14.36 6.91
C GLY A 49 14.35 13.54 5.76
N ARG A 50 13.91 14.23 4.71
CA ARG A 50 13.08 13.69 3.61
C ARG A 50 13.62 12.41 2.96
N ARG A 51 14.94 12.23 2.88
CA ARG A 51 15.58 11.06 2.26
C ARG A 51 15.64 9.84 3.18
N PHE A 52 15.82 10.03 4.49
CA PHE A 52 15.80 8.96 5.49
C PHE A 52 14.37 8.49 5.77
N GLY A 53 13.38 9.39 5.70
CA GLY A 53 11.96 9.04 5.79
C GLY A 53 11.51 8.04 4.71
N MET A 54 11.94 8.23 3.46
CA MET A 54 11.68 7.26 2.37
C MET A 54 12.33 5.90 2.61
N GLY A 55 13.57 5.88 3.11
CA GLY A 55 14.28 4.63 3.40
C GLY A 55 13.59 3.84 4.51
N PHE A 56 13.19 4.51 5.58
CA PHE A 56 12.50 3.87 6.71
C PHE A 56 11.09 3.38 6.32
N GLY A 57 10.37 4.15 5.52
CA GLY A 57 9.07 3.75 4.95
C GLY A 57 9.19 2.49 4.10
N SER A 58 10.23 2.40 3.26
CA SER A 58 10.48 1.23 2.42
C SER A 58 10.76 -0.04 3.23
N VAL A 59 11.51 0.06 4.33
CA VAL A 59 11.77 -1.08 5.24
C VAL A 59 10.46 -1.56 5.89
N PHE A 60 9.61 -0.64 6.33
CA PHE A 60 8.29 -0.98 6.87
C PHE A 60 7.38 -1.67 5.85
N ILE A 61 7.42 -1.24 4.59
CA ILE A 61 6.67 -1.90 3.50
C ILE A 61 7.16 -3.34 3.29
N ILE A 62 8.49 -3.56 3.29
CA ILE A 62 9.07 -4.89 3.13
C ILE A 62 8.61 -5.81 4.27
N ILE A 63 8.72 -5.35 5.53
CA ILE A 63 8.30 -6.14 6.70
C ILE A 63 6.80 -6.44 6.64
N GLY A 64 5.97 -5.44 6.33
CA GLY A 64 4.51 -5.63 6.18
C GLY A 64 4.15 -6.63 5.09
N THR A 65 4.90 -6.63 3.98
CA THR A 65 4.68 -7.55 2.86
C THR A 65 5.05 -8.98 3.23
N ILE A 66 6.14 -9.19 3.96
CA ILE A 66 6.55 -10.52 4.45
C ILE A 66 5.51 -11.09 5.41
N ILE A 67 5.01 -10.27 6.34
CA ILE A 67 3.96 -10.67 7.29
C ILE A 67 2.68 -11.03 6.54
N GLN A 68 2.30 -10.24 5.53
CA GLN A 68 1.12 -10.51 4.72
C GLN A 68 1.27 -11.77 3.86
N ALA A 69 2.46 -12.05 3.33
CA ALA A 69 2.75 -13.25 2.54
C ALA A 69 2.77 -14.55 3.38
N CYS A 70 3.18 -14.47 4.64
CA CYS A 70 3.22 -15.61 5.57
C CYS A 70 1.93 -15.76 6.40
N ALA A 71 0.89 -14.97 6.13
CA ALA A 71 -0.31 -14.95 6.96
C ALA A 71 -1.18 -16.21 6.76
N GLN A 72 -1.22 -17.06 7.78
CA GLN A 72 -2.08 -18.26 7.84
C GLN A 72 -3.48 -17.98 8.44
N ASN A 73 -3.67 -16.81 9.08
CA ASN A 73 -4.94 -16.42 9.72
C ASN A 73 -5.40 -15.04 9.23
N ILE A 74 -6.71 -14.80 9.25
CA ILE A 74 -7.30 -13.51 8.82
C ILE A 74 -6.82 -12.33 9.69
N GLY A 75 -6.59 -12.58 10.99
CA GLY A 75 -6.11 -11.56 11.93
C GLY A 75 -4.68 -11.11 11.62
N THR A 76 -3.78 -12.03 11.28
CA THR A 76 -2.40 -11.70 10.86
C THR A 76 -2.38 -11.03 9.49
N PHE A 77 -3.29 -11.39 8.59
CA PHE A 77 -3.45 -10.70 7.31
C PHE A 77 -3.92 -9.24 7.48
N MET A 78 -4.87 -9.00 8.38
CA MET A 78 -5.35 -7.66 8.74
C MET A 78 -4.25 -6.81 9.39
N ALA A 79 -3.51 -7.39 10.35
CA ALA A 79 -2.39 -6.71 11.00
C ALA A 79 -1.28 -6.37 10.01
N GLY A 80 -0.88 -7.30 9.15
CA GLY A 80 0.11 -7.06 8.10
C GLY A 80 -0.30 -5.93 7.16
N ARG A 81 -1.60 -5.83 6.84
CA ARG A 81 -2.14 -4.76 6.00
C ARG A 81 -2.06 -3.38 6.66
N LEU A 82 -2.28 -3.28 7.96
CA LEU A 82 -2.10 -2.03 8.71
C LEU A 82 -0.65 -1.55 8.67
N PHE A 83 0.32 -2.46 8.90
CA PHE A 83 1.75 -2.14 8.84
C PHE A 83 2.19 -1.73 7.42
N LEU A 84 1.69 -2.44 6.41
CA LEU A 84 1.99 -2.15 5.02
C LEU A 84 1.38 -0.80 4.59
N GLY A 85 0.13 -0.53 4.95
CA GLY A 85 -0.56 0.74 4.67
C GLY A 85 0.14 1.93 5.30
N PHE A 86 0.62 1.77 6.53
CA PHE A 86 1.40 2.78 7.23
C PHE A 86 2.71 3.14 6.50
N GLY A 87 3.48 2.14 6.05
CA GLY A 87 4.71 2.38 5.30
C GLY A 87 4.49 3.04 3.94
N VAL A 88 3.41 2.67 3.25
CA VAL A 88 3.04 3.27 1.95
C VAL A 88 2.65 4.74 2.09
N ALA A 89 1.87 5.10 3.12
CA ALA A 89 1.44 6.48 3.34
C ALA A 89 2.62 7.43 3.66
N ILE A 90 3.64 6.95 4.36
CA ILE A 90 4.89 7.69 4.57
C ILE A 90 5.66 7.86 3.26
N SER A 91 5.72 6.81 2.44
CA SER A 91 6.46 6.84 1.19
C SER A 91 5.80 7.74 0.14
N VAL A 92 4.47 7.74 0.05
CA VAL A 92 3.73 8.55 -0.95
C VAL A 92 3.75 10.04 -0.63
N THR A 93 3.91 10.42 0.64
CA THR A 93 3.99 11.82 1.06
C THR A 93 5.41 12.37 0.87
N ALA A 94 6.44 11.57 1.17
CA ALA A 94 7.85 11.97 0.98
C ALA A 94 8.26 12.07 -0.51
N ALA A 95 7.72 11.21 -1.39
CA ALA A 95 8.07 11.17 -2.81
C ALA A 95 7.83 12.49 -3.60
N PRO A 96 6.61 13.07 -3.65
CA PRO A 96 6.34 14.29 -4.42
C PRO A 96 7.09 15.48 -3.83
N ILE A 97 7.24 15.46 -2.51
CA ILE A 97 8.02 16.40 -1.72
C ILE A 97 9.46 16.41 -2.25
N GLN A 98 10.18 15.30 -2.28
CA GLN A 98 11.55 15.26 -2.82
C GLN A 98 11.64 15.64 -4.31
N LEU A 99 10.65 15.27 -5.12
CA LEU A 99 10.60 15.67 -6.54
C LEU A 99 10.49 17.18 -6.71
N VAL A 100 9.69 17.84 -5.87
CA VAL A 100 9.49 19.29 -5.86
C VAL A 100 10.74 20.04 -5.37
N GLU A 101 11.60 19.39 -4.58
CA GLU A 101 12.90 19.91 -4.14
C GLU A 101 13.99 19.82 -5.22
N MET A 102 13.94 18.79 -6.07
CA MET A 102 14.89 18.62 -7.17
C MET A 102 14.47 19.36 -8.45
N ALA A 103 13.18 19.67 -8.63
CA ALA A 103 12.67 20.27 -9.86
C ALA A 103 12.75 21.81 -9.86
N TYR A 104 13.22 22.35 -11.00
CA TYR A 104 13.20 23.79 -11.29
C TYR A 104 11.75 24.33 -11.26
N PRO A 105 11.48 25.52 -10.68
CA PRO A 105 10.13 25.97 -10.30
C PRO A 105 9.10 25.97 -11.43
N SER A 106 9.52 26.13 -12.69
CA SER A 106 8.64 26.14 -13.86
C SER A 106 8.07 24.76 -14.25
N TRP A 107 8.70 23.66 -13.81
CA TRP A 107 8.36 22.29 -14.22
C TRP A 107 7.71 21.45 -13.11
N ARG A 108 7.53 22.03 -11.91
CA ARG A 108 7.01 21.33 -10.73
C ARG A 108 5.68 20.62 -10.97
N GLY A 109 4.78 21.25 -11.74
CA GLY A 109 3.49 20.65 -12.09
C GLY A 109 3.60 19.42 -12.98
N VAL A 110 4.49 19.46 -13.98
CA VAL A 110 4.71 18.34 -14.92
C VAL A 110 5.34 17.16 -14.20
N PHE A 111 6.32 17.39 -13.33
CA PHE A 111 6.96 16.32 -12.56
C PHE A 111 6.02 15.67 -11.53
N SER A 112 5.17 16.47 -10.85
CA SER A 112 4.16 15.94 -9.94
C SER A 112 3.08 15.14 -10.68
N GLY A 113 2.66 15.61 -11.86
CA GLY A 113 1.74 14.89 -12.74
C GLY A 113 2.33 13.57 -13.24
N LEU A 114 3.59 13.57 -13.67
CA LEU A 114 4.29 12.37 -14.13
C LEU A 114 4.44 11.33 -13.00
N TYR A 115 4.72 11.76 -11.77
CA TYR A 115 4.78 10.88 -10.61
C TYR A 115 3.44 10.18 -10.33
N ASN A 116 2.34 10.92 -10.36
CA ASN A 116 1.01 10.32 -10.17
C ASN A 116 0.66 9.33 -11.29
N VAL A 117 0.87 9.73 -12.55
CA VAL A 117 0.49 8.92 -13.71
C VAL A 117 1.38 7.67 -13.86
N CYS A 118 2.70 7.85 -13.89
CA CYS A 118 3.65 6.76 -14.10
C CYS A 118 3.98 5.98 -12.83
N GLY A 119 3.99 6.62 -11.66
CA GLY A 119 4.28 5.93 -10.41
C GLY A 119 3.05 5.20 -9.87
N TRP A 120 1.95 5.93 -9.67
CA TRP A 120 0.79 5.42 -8.94
C TRP A 120 -0.18 4.64 -9.84
N TYR A 121 -0.67 5.26 -10.91
CA TYR A 121 -1.69 4.62 -11.75
C TYR A 121 -1.14 3.46 -12.58
N PHE A 122 0.05 3.63 -13.17
CA PHE A 122 0.70 2.54 -13.88
C PHE A 122 1.05 1.38 -12.94
N GLY A 123 1.55 1.66 -11.73
CA GLY A 123 1.79 0.64 -10.71
C GLY A 123 0.53 -0.13 -10.32
N SER A 124 -0.60 0.57 -10.14
CA SER A 124 -1.90 -0.05 -9.86
C SER A 124 -2.39 -0.95 -11.00
N LEU A 125 -2.16 -0.55 -12.26
CA LEU A 125 -2.48 -1.36 -13.43
C LEU A 125 -1.66 -2.66 -13.45
N VAL A 126 -0.33 -2.57 -13.26
CA VAL A 126 0.56 -3.75 -13.23
C VAL A 126 0.18 -4.68 -12.08
N SER A 127 -0.13 -4.13 -10.91
CA SER A 127 -0.60 -4.92 -9.76
C SER A 127 -1.93 -5.63 -10.04
N THR A 128 -2.88 -4.95 -10.69
CA THR A 128 -4.18 -5.55 -11.06
C THR A 128 -4.02 -6.65 -12.10
N TRP A 129 -3.14 -6.46 -13.09
CA TRP A 129 -2.79 -7.50 -14.06
C TRP A 129 -2.14 -8.72 -13.41
N THR A 130 -1.23 -8.49 -12.46
CA THR A 130 -0.60 -9.58 -11.69
C THR A 130 -1.63 -10.33 -10.87
N ALA A 131 -2.54 -9.62 -10.18
CA ALA A 131 -3.63 -10.24 -9.42
C ALA A 131 -4.59 -11.05 -10.32
N TYR A 132 -4.88 -10.56 -11.53
CA TYR A 132 -5.68 -11.29 -12.51
C TYR A 132 -4.97 -12.56 -13.00
N GLY A 133 -3.67 -12.48 -13.27
CA GLY A 133 -2.83 -13.63 -13.66
C GLY A 133 -2.80 -14.71 -12.56
N THR A 134 -2.52 -14.30 -11.32
CA THR A 134 -2.51 -15.19 -10.16
C THR A 134 -3.91 -15.72 -9.83
N GLY A 135 -4.97 -14.95 -10.10
CA GLY A 135 -6.36 -15.36 -9.84
C GLY A 135 -6.83 -16.52 -10.72
N ARG A 136 -6.12 -16.79 -11.82
CA ARG A 136 -6.34 -17.95 -12.68
C ARG A 136 -5.48 -19.17 -12.36
N LEU A 137 -4.53 -19.09 -11.43
CA LEU A 137 -3.86 -20.28 -10.91
C LEU A 137 -4.80 -21.01 -9.95
N SER A 138 -5.59 -21.94 -10.51
CA SER A 138 -6.29 -22.99 -9.77
C SER A 138 -5.37 -24.20 -9.65
N SER A 139 -4.35 -24.16 -8.79
CA SER A 139 -3.74 -25.32 -8.12
C SER A 139 -2.51 -24.90 -7.29
N ASN A 140 -2.30 -25.54 -6.15
CA ASN A 140 -0.95 -26.00 -5.80
C ASN A 140 -0.63 -27.23 -6.65
#